data_AF-A0A846TF02-F1
#
_entry.id   AF-A0A846TF02-F1
#
_cell.length_a   1.000
_cell.length_b   1.000
_cell.length_c   1.000
_cell.angle_alpha   90.00
_cell.angle_beta   90.00
_cell.angle_gamma   90.00
#
_symmetry.space_group_name_H-M   'P 1'
#
loop_
_entity.id
_entity.type
_entity.pdbx_description
1 polymer ?
#
loop_
_entity_poly.entity_id
_entity_poly.type
_entity_poly.pdbx_seq_one_letter_code
_entity_poly.pdbx_strand_id
1 'polypeptide(L)' 'MRQIIGDPKAGIPALIPVKKSCWWEGVKSGRFPKPVKLGPRVTAWRVDDIRALIASA' A
#
# COMPACT_ATOMS: atom_id res chain seq x y z
N MET A 1 1.54 6.39 0.81
CA MET A 1 0.44 5.41 0.61
C MET A 1 -0.60 5.84 -0.42
N ARG A 2 -0.87 7.13 -0.65
CA ARG A 2 -1.80 7.57 -1.72
C ARG A 2 -1.44 6.99 -3.10
N GLN A 3 -0.15 6.75 -3.36
CA GLN A 3 0.34 6.09 -4.58
C GLN A 3 -0.04 4.61 -4.69
N ILE A 4 -0.45 3.95 -3.60
CA ILE A 4 -0.82 2.53 -3.60
C ILE A 4 -2.35 2.41 -3.59
N ILE A 5 -3.01 3.03 -2.61
CA ILE A 5 -4.46 2.89 -2.41
C ILE A 5 -5.29 4.05 -2.98
N GLY A 6 -4.65 5.01 -3.65
CA GLY A 6 -5.30 6.20 -4.18
C GLY A 6 -5.65 7.24 -3.09
N ASP A 7 -6.20 8.35 -3.56
CA ASP A 7 -6.83 9.38 -2.74
C ASP A 7 -7.99 10.00 -3.54
N PRO A 8 -9.24 9.53 -3.32
CA PRO A 8 -10.41 10.01 -4.06
C PRO A 8 -10.65 11.51 -3.92
N LYS A 9 -10.29 12.10 -2.77
CA LYS A 9 -10.46 13.54 -2.54
C LYS A 9 -9.48 14.38 -3.36
N ALA A 10 -8.32 13.82 -3.67
CA ALA A 10 -7.29 14.45 -4.48
C ALA A 10 -7.34 14.03 -5.96
N GLY A 11 -8.33 13.21 -6.36
CA GLY A 11 -8.43 12.69 -7.74
C GLY A 11 -7.33 11.69 -8.12
N ILE A 12 -6.63 11.10 -7.14
CA ILE A 12 -5.52 10.18 -7.39
C ILE A 12 -6.09 8.75 -7.46
N PRO A 13 -5.99 8.06 -8.62
CA PRO A 13 -6.48 6.69 -8.75
C PRO A 13 -5.68 5.72 -7.88
N ALA A 14 -6.35 4.67 -7.41
CA ALA A 14 -5.74 3.61 -6.63
C ALA A 14 -5.13 2.55 -7.55
N LEU A 15 -3.88 2.14 -7.30
CA LEU A 15 -3.32 0.93 -7.92
C LEU A 15 -4.00 -0.32 -7.35
N ILE A 16 -4.25 -0.31 -6.04
CA ILE A 16 -4.94 -1.38 -5.33
C ILE A 16 -6.19 -0.76 -4.68
N PRO A 17 -7.40 -1.09 -5.14
CA PRO A 17 -8.63 -0.39 -4.75
C PRO A 17 -9.15 -0.85 -3.38
N VAL A 18 -8.34 -0.68 -2.33
CA VAL A 18 -8.70 -0.99 -0.94
C VAL A 18 -8.65 0.24 -0.05
N LYS A 19 -9.40 0.24 1.05
CA LYS A 19 -9.33 1.31 2.05
C LYS A 19 -8.06 1.18 2.90
N LYS A 20 -7.66 2.30 3.53
CA LYS A 20 -6.48 2.38 4.42
C LYS A 20 -6.51 1.32 5.53
N SER A 21 -7.66 1.11 6.17
CA SER A 21 -7.81 0.12 7.25
C SER A 21 -7.52 -1.29 6.76
N CYS A 22 -8.17 -1.70 5.66
CA CYS A 22 -7.96 -3.00 5.02
C CYS A 22 -6.49 -3.21 4.62
N TRP A 23 -5.82 -2.17 4.11
CA TRP A 23 -4.38 -2.23 3.83
C TRP A 23 -3.57 -2.55 5.09
N TRP A 24 -3.80 -1.87 6.20
CA TRP A 24 -3.07 -2.14 7.45
C TRP A 24 -3.41 -3.51 8.05
N GLU A 25 -4.66 -3.94 7.98
CA GLU A 25 -5.08 -5.28 8.41
C GLU A 25 -4.41 -6.36 7.56
N GLY A 26 -4.36 -6.18 6.24
CA GLY A 26 -3.69 -7.11 5.33
C GLY A 26 -2.18 -7.12 5.50
N VAL A 27 -1.56 -6.00 5.86
CA VAL A 27 -0.14 -5.96 6.27
C VAL A 27 0.07 -6.75 7.56
N LYS A 28 -0.84 -6.60 8.54
CA LYS A 28 -0.77 -7.33 9.82
C LYS A 28 -0.99 -8.83 9.65
N SER A 29 -1.90 -9.24 8.76
CA SER A 29 -2.19 -10.65 8.47
C SER A 29 -1.18 -11.30 7.51
N GLY A 30 -0.27 -10.52 6.91
CA GLY A 30 0.73 -11.01 5.96
C GLY A 30 0.26 -11.15 4.51
N ARG A 31 -0.95 -10.68 4.19
CA ARG A 31 -1.49 -10.63 2.81
C ARG A 31 -0.81 -9.54 1.95
N PHE A 32 -0.34 -8.46 2.56
CA PHE A 32 0.33 -7.36 1.88
C PHE A 32 1.80 -7.26 2.30
N PRO A 33 2.67 -6.67 1.45
CA PRO A 33 4.09 -6.60 1.74
C PRO A 33 4.40 -5.80 3.01
N LYS A 34 5.48 -6.18 3.67
CA LYS A 34 5.89 -5.55 4.93
C LYS A 34 6.32 -4.10 4.70
N PRO A 35 5.90 -3.16 5.56
CA PRO A 35 6.32 -1.78 5.49
C PRO A 35 7.79 -1.61 5.89
N VAL A 36 8.49 -0.69 5.22
CA VAL A 36 9.82 -0.20 5.58
C VAL A 36 9.70 1.17 6.22
N LYS A 37 10.34 1.37 7.36
CA LYS A 37 10.41 2.68 8.04
C LYS A 37 11.58 3.48 7.46
N LEU A 38 11.27 4.59 6.80
CA LEU A 38 12.30 5.54 6.31
C LEU A 38 12.61 6.63 7.34
N GLY A 39 11.77 6.77 8.37
CA GLY A 39 11.94 7.73 9.45
C GLY A 39 10.79 7.67 10.46
N PRO A 40 10.78 8.54 11.49
CA PRO A 40 9.86 8.45 12.63
C PRO A 40 8.38 8.44 12.23
N ARG A 41 8.01 9.17 11.15
CA ARG A 41 6.63 9.26 10.65
C ARG A 41 6.48 8.82 9.19
N VAL A 42 7.50 8.19 8.62
CA VAL A 42 7.52 7.81 7.21
C VAL A 42 7.56 6.31 7.08
N THR A 43 6.50 5.76 6.48
CA THR A 43 6.38 4.34 6.17
C THR A 43 6.19 4.18 4.68
N ALA A 44 7.07 3.39 4.06
CA ALA A 44 7.11 3.16 2.63
C ALA A 44 7.11 1.66 2.34
N TRP A 45 6.88 1.32 1.08
CA TRP A 45 6.96 -0.03 0.56
C TRP A 45 7.88 -0.02 -0.65
N ARG A 46 8.60 -1.12 -0.90
CA ARG A 46 9.38 -1.24 -2.12
C ARG A 46 8.41 -1.32 -3.29
N VAL A 47 8.75 -0.61 -4.37
CA VAL A 47 7.94 -0.60 -5.59
C VAL A 47 7.84 -2.02 -6.18
N ASP A 48 8.92 -2.79 -6.09
CA ASP A 48 8.98 -4.16 -6.59
C ASP A 48 7.95 -5.08 -5.93
N ASP A 49 7.88 -5.07 -4.60
CA ASP A 49 6.89 -5.86 -3.83
C ASP A 49 5.45 -5.50 -4.20
N ILE A 50 5.17 -4.22 -4.44
CA ILE A 50 3.83 -3.75 -4.84
C ILE A 50 3.51 -4.21 -6.26
N ARG A 51 4.48 -4.16 -7.18
CA ARG A 51 4.30 -4.67 -8.55
C ARG A 51 4.09 -6.18 -8.58
N ALA A 52 4.87 -6.92 -7.78
CA ALA A 52 4.70 -8.36 -7.63
C ALA A 52 3.31 -8.71 -7.09
N LEU A 53 2.81 -7.95 -6.10
CA LEU A 53 1.45 -8.12 -5.58
C LEU A 53 0.37 -7.88 -6.65
N ILE A 54 0.54 -6.86 -7.50
CA ILE A 54 -0.40 -6.56 -8.60
C ILE A 54 -0.34 -7.65 -9.67
N ALA A 55 0.85 -8.15 -10.00
CA ALA A 55 1.01 -9.22 -11.00
C ALA A 55 0.51 -10.59 -10.51
N SER A 56 0.49 -10.81 -9.20
CA SER A 56 0.01 -12.05 -8.57
C SER A 56 -1.51 -12.06 -8.31
N ALA A 57 -2.20 -10.93 -8.54
CA ALA A 57 -3.65 -10.78 -8.33
C ALA A 57 -4.42 -11.05 -9.63
#